data_AF-A0A534TEU1-F1
#
_entry.id   AF-A0A534TEU1-F1
#
_cell.length_a   1.000
_cell.length_b   1.000
_cell.length_c   1.000
_cell.angle_alpha   90.00
_cell.angle_beta   90.00
_cell.angle_gamma   90.00
#
_symmetry.space_group_name_H-M   'P 1'
#
loop_
_entity.id
_entity.type
_entity.pdbx_description
1 polymer ?
#
loop_
_entity_poly.entity_id
_entity_poly.type
_entity_poly.pdbx_seq_one_letter_code
_entity_poly.pdbx_strand_id
1 'polypeptide(L)'
;MRRGFAPFLVLVLLFSCASARHSGPASTGDSCGVQGTWSGSFAIEGNGIGGPPRADTLDLRLVLMDSAAKVFSKEQGTWMEDKPGRFSLRCAGPNAVIAAIDSDRDSDGIWYESWVITLTVIDADRALVRWLRMVNNTNLPLTNPSSRFSYQGVGVLQRGPAPLNAERAKPETIGELLSALCDGGDAKACHTLARAIDNDDPTRAGELRKRACDLGDRSACEAR
;
A
#
# COMPACT_ATOMS: atom_id res chain seq x y z
N MET A 1 -70.73 -49.38 15.61
CA MET A 1 -69.68 -48.80 16.46
C MET A 1 -68.43 -48.59 15.61
N ARG A 2 -67.72 -47.50 15.85
CA ARG A 2 -66.74 -46.87 14.95
C ARG A 2 -65.37 -47.56 15.00
N ARG A 3 -64.66 -47.65 13.87
CA ARG A 3 -63.45 -46.85 13.53
C ARG A 3 -62.71 -47.49 12.35
N GLY A 4 -62.56 -46.68 11.30
CA GLY A 4 -61.82 -47.01 10.09
C GLY A 4 -60.31 -46.93 10.30
N PHE A 5 -59.60 -47.76 9.54
CA PHE A 5 -58.17 -47.69 9.34
C PHE A 5 -57.85 -46.63 8.29
N ALA A 6 -57.00 -45.66 8.63
CA ALA A 6 -56.34 -44.78 7.67
C ALA A 6 -54.83 -45.00 7.80
N PRO A 7 -54.11 -45.38 6.73
CA PRO A 7 -52.67 -45.36 6.75
C PRO A 7 -52.17 -43.93 6.50
N PHE A 8 -51.16 -43.56 7.27
CA PHE A 8 -50.46 -42.28 7.28
C PHE A 8 -49.99 -41.84 5.88
N LEU A 9 -50.43 -40.67 5.45
CA LEU A 9 -49.83 -39.93 4.34
C LEU A 9 -48.56 -39.24 4.85
N VAL A 10 -47.39 -39.74 4.46
CA VAL A 10 -46.11 -39.07 4.73
C VAL A 10 -45.98 -37.89 3.76
N LEU A 11 -46.19 -36.67 4.26
CA LEU A 11 -45.96 -35.43 3.54
C LEU A 11 -44.45 -35.18 3.46
N VAL A 12 -43.83 -35.56 2.34
CA VAL A 12 -42.45 -35.16 2.02
C VAL A 12 -42.46 -33.69 1.63
N LEU A 13 -42.10 -32.82 2.57
CA LEU A 13 -41.80 -31.42 2.29
C LEU A 13 -40.50 -31.35 1.47
N LEU A 14 -40.64 -31.30 0.14
CA LEU A 14 -39.57 -30.91 -0.76
C LEU A 14 -39.24 -29.43 -0.49
N PHE A 15 -38.22 -29.19 0.34
CA PHE A 15 -37.56 -27.89 0.39
C PHE A 15 -36.91 -27.63 -0.96
N SER A 16 -37.64 -26.94 -1.84
CA SER A 16 -37.09 -26.36 -3.04
C SER A 16 -36.10 -25.28 -2.59
N CYS A 17 -34.82 -25.63 -2.50
CA CYS A 17 -33.74 -24.65 -2.43
C CYS A 17 -33.78 -23.84 -3.73
N ALA A 18 -34.58 -22.78 -3.75
CA ALA A 18 -34.36 -21.68 -4.67
C ALA A 18 -32.91 -21.26 -4.45
N SER A 19 -32.05 -21.55 -5.43
CA SER A 19 -30.70 -21.02 -5.47
C SER A 19 -30.82 -19.51 -5.63
N ALA A 20 -31.05 -18.82 -4.52
CA ALA A 20 -30.70 -17.43 -4.40
C ALA A 20 -29.23 -17.40 -4.82
N ARG A 21 -28.96 -16.81 -5.98
CA ARG A 21 -27.64 -16.30 -6.29
C ARG A 21 -27.38 -15.32 -5.15
N HIS A 22 -26.76 -15.81 -4.08
CA HIS A 22 -26.03 -14.97 -3.17
C HIS A 22 -25.01 -14.30 -4.10
N SER A 23 -25.32 -13.08 -4.52
CA SER A 23 -24.31 -12.06 -4.56
C SER A 23 -23.74 -12.03 -3.16
N GLY A 24 -22.77 -12.92 -2.90
CA GLY A 24 -21.89 -12.78 -1.77
C GLY A 24 -21.38 -11.35 -1.77
N PRO A 25 -21.06 -10.78 -0.60
CA PRO A 25 -20.40 -9.49 -0.58
C PRO A 25 -19.25 -9.58 -1.59
N ALA A 26 -19.23 -8.66 -2.55
CA ALA A 26 -18.11 -8.50 -3.47
C ALA A 26 -16.86 -8.63 -2.61
N SER A 27 -15.96 -9.55 -2.97
CA SER A 27 -14.74 -9.81 -2.22
C SER A 27 -14.16 -8.47 -1.78
N THR A 28 -14.21 -8.18 -0.47
CA THR A 28 -13.43 -7.11 0.13
C THR A 28 -11.99 -7.62 0.11
N GLY A 29 -11.43 -7.75 -1.10
CA GLY A 29 -10.10 -8.26 -1.30
C GLY A 29 -9.16 -7.33 -0.56
N ASP A 30 -8.38 -7.87 0.37
CA ASP A 30 -6.92 -8.03 0.25
C ASP A 30 -6.17 -6.96 -0.58
N SER A 31 -6.68 -5.74 -0.58
CA SER A 31 -6.07 -4.61 -1.24
C SER A 31 -4.96 -4.10 -0.32
N CYS A 32 -3.82 -3.84 -0.93
CA CYS A 32 -2.65 -3.39 -0.24
C CYS A 32 -2.90 -1.96 0.28
N GLY A 33 -3.11 -1.80 1.58
CA GLY A 33 -3.40 -0.50 2.22
C GLY A 33 -2.16 0.32 2.55
N VAL A 34 -0.97 -0.15 2.18
CA VAL A 34 0.33 0.48 2.51
C VAL A 34 0.92 1.33 1.38
N GLN A 35 0.20 1.47 0.27
CA GLN A 35 0.70 2.12 -0.94
C GLN A 35 1.16 3.56 -0.68
N GLY A 36 2.18 3.99 -1.43
CA GLY A 36 2.74 5.34 -1.38
C GLY A 36 4.18 5.42 -0.85
N THR A 37 4.62 6.65 -0.59
CA THR A 37 5.95 6.93 -0.04
C THR A 37 5.87 7.09 1.47
N TRP A 38 6.80 6.45 2.18
CA TRP A 38 6.94 6.55 3.62
C TRP A 38 8.39 6.88 3.96
N SER A 39 8.65 7.84 4.85
CA SER A 39 10.02 8.12 5.29
C SER A 39 10.11 8.59 6.72
N GLY A 40 11.23 8.34 7.37
CA GLY A 40 11.49 8.77 8.74
C GLY A 40 12.90 8.37 9.18
N SER A 41 13.28 8.85 10.35
CA SER A 41 14.59 8.61 10.97
C SER A 41 14.39 7.95 12.33
N PHE A 42 15.11 6.87 12.62
CA PHE A 42 14.98 6.17 13.90
C PHE A 42 16.30 5.51 14.32
N ALA A 43 16.44 5.28 15.63
CA ALA A 43 17.60 4.61 16.18
C ALA A 43 17.63 3.14 15.76
N ILE A 44 18.84 2.65 15.48
CA ILE A 44 19.11 1.23 15.25
C ILE A 44 20.08 0.69 16.28
N GLU A 45 19.90 -0.58 16.61
CA GLU A 45 20.70 -1.34 17.54
C GLU A 45 21.12 -2.67 16.93
N GLY A 46 22.10 -3.33 17.56
CA GLY A 46 22.50 -4.70 17.26
C GLY A 46 24.01 -4.86 17.36
N ASN A 47 24.53 -6.02 16.97
CA ASN A 47 25.94 -6.31 17.12
C ASN A 47 26.39 -7.45 16.21
N GLY A 48 27.70 -7.52 16.01
CA GLY A 48 28.37 -8.71 15.50
C GLY A 48 28.50 -9.79 16.58
N ILE A 49 28.69 -11.04 16.18
CA ILE A 49 29.09 -12.12 17.11
C ILE A 49 30.39 -11.71 17.80
N GLY A 50 30.37 -11.60 19.13
CA GLY A 50 31.53 -11.17 19.93
C GLY A 50 31.89 -9.69 19.79
N GLY A 51 31.13 -8.90 19.02
CA GLY A 51 31.33 -7.46 18.86
C GLY A 51 30.57 -6.62 19.89
N PRO A 52 30.99 -5.36 20.09
CA PRO A 52 30.23 -4.44 20.94
C PRO A 52 28.87 -4.11 20.30
N PRO A 53 27.89 -3.67 21.10
CA PRO A 53 26.66 -3.08 20.60
C PRO A 53 26.96 -1.88 19.68
N ARG A 54 26.27 -1.83 18.55
CA ARG A 54 26.14 -0.67 17.68
C ARG A 54 24.92 0.13 18.15
N ALA A 55 25.08 1.44 18.20
CA ALA A 55 23.99 2.40 18.31
C ALA A 55 24.21 3.42 17.19
N ASP A 56 23.21 3.57 16.33
CA ASP A 56 23.27 4.47 15.18
C ASP A 56 21.87 4.96 14.82
N THR A 57 21.74 5.79 13.79
CA THR A 57 20.46 6.23 13.24
C THR A 57 20.31 5.78 11.80
N LEU A 58 19.14 5.25 11.45
CA LEU A 58 18.75 4.96 10.09
C LEU A 58 17.73 5.99 9.61
N ASP A 59 18.08 6.67 8.52
CA ASP A 59 17.11 7.35 7.65
C ASP A 59 16.55 6.33 6.68
N LEU A 60 15.26 6.03 6.76
CA LEU A 60 14.59 5.06 5.87
C LEU A 60 13.56 5.76 5.00
N ARG A 61 13.51 5.41 3.71
CA ARG A 61 12.40 5.72 2.82
C ARG A 61 11.96 4.48 2.08
N LEU A 62 10.65 4.28 2.02
CA LEU A 62 9.98 3.21 1.30
C LEU A 62 9.11 3.83 0.21
N VAL A 63 9.17 3.28 -0.99
CA VAL A 63 8.23 3.58 -2.07
C VAL A 63 7.52 2.29 -2.44
N LEU A 64 6.23 2.22 -2.13
CA LEU A 64 5.41 1.01 -2.24
C LEU A 64 4.36 1.22 -3.34
N MET A 65 4.44 0.40 -4.38
CA MET A 65 3.52 0.42 -5.53
C MET A 65 3.15 -1.01 -5.91
N ASP A 66 1.86 -1.34 -5.94
CA ASP A 66 1.33 -2.67 -6.25
C ASP A 66 2.02 -3.76 -5.39
N SER A 67 2.80 -4.65 -6.03
CA SER A 67 3.60 -5.69 -5.39
C SER A 67 5.11 -5.39 -5.36
N ALA A 68 5.51 -4.16 -5.71
CA ALA A 68 6.89 -3.71 -5.73
C ALA A 68 7.20 -2.79 -4.54
N ALA A 69 8.43 -2.90 -4.03
CA ALA A 69 8.98 -1.99 -3.05
C ALA A 69 10.34 -1.48 -3.53
N LYS A 70 10.56 -0.17 -3.41
CA LYS A 70 11.90 0.42 -3.43
C LYS A 70 12.24 0.91 -2.04
N VAL A 71 13.44 0.56 -1.58
CA VAL A 71 13.93 0.89 -0.26
C VAL A 71 15.12 1.83 -0.43
N PHE A 72 15.17 2.88 0.37
CA PHE A 72 16.26 3.84 0.34
C PHE A 72 16.74 4.12 1.75
N SER A 73 18.04 4.32 1.87
CA SER A 73 18.71 4.85 3.05
C SER A 73 19.46 6.13 2.70
N LYS A 74 19.76 6.98 3.68
CA LYS A 74 20.65 8.13 3.43
C LYS A 74 22.08 7.79 3.75
N GLU A 75 22.96 8.09 2.81
CA GLU A 75 24.40 8.12 3.00
C GLU A 75 24.90 9.54 2.77
N GLN A 76 25.59 10.12 3.76
CA GLN A 76 26.13 11.49 3.69
C GLN A 76 25.09 12.54 3.25
N GLY A 77 23.84 12.40 3.70
CA GLY A 77 22.73 13.30 3.37
C GLY A 77 22.05 13.04 2.02
N THR A 78 22.54 12.08 1.23
CA THR A 78 21.98 11.72 -0.08
C THR A 78 21.20 10.40 0.02
N TRP A 79 20.01 10.35 -0.57
CA TRP A 79 19.22 9.12 -0.64
C TRP A 79 19.80 8.17 -1.68
N MET A 80 20.07 6.93 -1.28
CA MET A 80 20.56 5.85 -2.14
C MET A 80 19.52 4.73 -2.15
N GLU A 81 19.23 4.16 -3.33
CA GLU A 81 18.35 3.00 -3.43
C GLU A 81 19.12 1.74 -2.97
N ASP A 82 18.62 1.10 -1.92
CA ASP A 82 19.13 -0.16 -1.42
C ASP A 82 18.60 -1.29 -2.31
N LYS A 83 19.52 -2.13 -2.80
CA LYS A 83 19.23 -3.36 -3.58
C LYS A 83 18.16 -3.14 -4.66
N PRO A 84 18.42 -2.29 -5.67
CA PRO A 84 17.44 -1.94 -6.69
C PRO A 84 16.80 -3.17 -7.35
N GLY A 85 15.47 -3.22 -7.36
CA GLY A 85 14.69 -4.30 -7.97
C GLY A 85 14.72 -5.65 -7.23
N ARG A 86 15.30 -5.74 -6.03
CA ARG A 86 15.39 -7.00 -5.25
C ARG A 86 14.30 -7.17 -4.20
N PHE A 87 13.67 -6.08 -3.76
CA PHE A 87 12.67 -6.13 -2.70
C PHE A 87 11.31 -6.61 -3.21
N SER A 88 10.78 -7.62 -2.53
CA SER A 88 9.40 -8.09 -2.67
C SER A 88 8.50 -7.39 -1.65
N LEU A 89 7.26 -7.07 -2.03
CA LEU A 89 6.22 -6.55 -1.14
C LEU A 89 5.08 -7.57 -1.04
N ARG A 90 4.74 -7.94 0.20
CA ARG A 90 3.51 -8.67 0.54
C ARG A 90 2.70 -7.86 1.53
N CYS A 91 1.39 -7.80 1.36
CA CYS A 91 0.52 -7.01 2.22
C CYS A 91 -0.85 -7.63 2.39
N ALA A 92 -1.51 -7.25 3.47
CA ALA A 92 -2.90 -7.55 3.78
C ALA A 92 -3.50 -6.34 4.51
N GLY A 93 -4.32 -5.56 3.81
CA GLY A 93 -4.84 -4.29 4.33
C GLY A 93 -3.71 -3.35 4.77
N PRO A 94 -3.73 -2.81 6.00
CA PRO A 94 -2.75 -1.82 6.46
C PRO A 94 -1.39 -2.41 6.82
N ASN A 95 -1.20 -3.74 6.75
CA ASN A 95 0.04 -4.41 7.13
C ASN A 95 0.82 -4.85 5.89
N ALA A 96 2.15 -4.76 5.96
CA ALA A 96 3.05 -5.26 4.93
C ALA A 96 4.33 -5.86 5.48
N VAL A 97 4.88 -6.79 4.70
CA VAL A 97 6.23 -7.32 4.83
C VAL A 97 6.96 -7.04 3.51
N ILE A 98 8.09 -6.37 3.63
CA ILE A 98 9.00 -6.06 2.53
C ILE A 98 10.30 -6.81 2.80
N ALA A 99 10.79 -7.58 1.84
CA ALA A 99 11.96 -8.41 2.06
C ALA A 99 12.82 -8.57 0.80
N ALA A 100 14.13 -8.64 1.02
CA ALA A 100 15.13 -9.01 0.03
C ALA A 100 16.20 -9.88 0.69
N ILE A 101 16.73 -10.84 -0.08
CA ILE A 101 17.97 -11.54 0.23
C ILE A 101 18.88 -11.33 -0.97
N ASP A 102 20.12 -10.93 -0.72
CA ASP A 102 21.09 -10.59 -1.75
C ASP A 102 22.50 -11.00 -1.33
N SER A 103 23.42 -11.02 -2.29
CA SER A 103 24.81 -11.38 -2.03
C SER A 103 25.73 -10.69 -3.01
N ASP A 104 26.91 -10.29 -2.53
CA ASP A 104 27.98 -9.76 -3.39
C ASP A 104 29.35 -10.14 -2.82
N ARG A 105 30.42 -9.67 -3.48
CA ARG A 105 31.81 -9.85 -3.09
C ARG A 105 32.53 -8.52 -2.97
N ASP A 106 33.22 -8.33 -1.86
CA ASP A 106 34.17 -7.23 -1.66
C ASP A 106 35.54 -7.75 -1.16
N SER A 107 36.35 -6.87 -0.58
CA SER A 107 37.66 -7.21 -0.01
C SER A 107 37.58 -8.13 1.21
N ASP A 108 36.45 -8.14 1.92
CA ASP A 108 36.24 -8.96 3.10
C ASP A 108 35.71 -10.36 2.73
N GLY A 109 35.12 -10.51 1.53
CA GLY A 109 34.74 -11.79 0.95
C GLY A 109 33.33 -11.79 0.35
N ILE A 110 32.74 -12.99 0.26
CA ILE A 110 31.34 -13.15 -0.14
C ILE A 110 30.46 -12.94 1.11
N TRP A 111 29.55 -11.98 1.00
CA TRP A 111 28.50 -11.77 1.99
C TRP A 111 27.13 -12.16 1.45
N TYR A 112 26.27 -12.62 2.36
CA TYR A 112 24.85 -12.80 2.14
C TYR A 112 24.11 -11.90 3.11
N GLU A 113 23.15 -11.14 2.60
CA GLU A 113 22.44 -10.12 3.36
C GLU A 113 20.94 -10.25 3.19
N SER A 114 20.24 -10.28 4.32
CA SER A 114 18.79 -10.33 4.39
C SER A 114 18.26 -9.04 5.01
N TRP A 115 17.31 -8.40 4.33
CA TRP A 115 16.53 -7.30 4.89
C TRP A 115 15.08 -7.75 5.04
N VAL A 116 14.51 -7.49 6.21
CA VAL A 116 13.08 -7.68 6.50
C VAL A 116 12.54 -6.40 7.11
N ILE A 117 11.55 -5.80 6.46
CA ILE A 117 10.91 -4.58 6.90
C ILE A 117 9.43 -4.87 7.07
N THR A 118 8.91 -4.74 8.28
CA THR A 118 7.47 -4.86 8.54
C THR A 118 6.88 -3.48 8.76
N LEU A 119 5.72 -3.23 8.16
CA LEU A 119 5.04 -1.95 8.22
C LEU A 119 3.57 -2.16 8.64
N THR A 120 3.06 -1.31 9.52
CA THR A 120 1.60 -1.15 9.71
C THR A 120 1.22 0.32 9.63
N VAL A 121 0.22 0.64 8.82
CA VAL A 121 -0.36 1.98 8.75
C VAL A 121 -1.07 2.27 10.07
N ILE A 122 -0.76 3.42 10.68
CA ILE A 122 -1.38 3.91 11.91
C ILE A 122 -2.60 4.75 11.54
N ASP A 123 -2.40 5.69 10.62
CA ASP A 123 -3.42 6.62 10.13
C ASP A 123 -3.07 7.12 8.72
N ALA A 124 -3.77 8.15 8.24
CA ALA A 124 -3.58 8.69 6.91
C ALA A 124 -2.14 9.14 6.65
N ASP A 125 -1.37 9.56 7.66
CA ASP A 125 -0.07 10.21 7.48
C ASP A 125 1.08 9.47 8.15
N ARG A 126 0.81 8.41 8.92
CA ARG A 126 1.82 7.71 9.72
C ARG A 126 1.76 6.20 9.59
N ALA A 127 2.93 5.58 9.62
CA ALA A 127 3.09 4.13 9.70
C ALA A 127 4.16 3.74 10.70
N LEU A 128 3.91 2.68 11.48
CA LEU A 128 4.92 2.05 12.33
C LEU A 128 5.74 1.11 11.47
N VAL A 129 7.07 1.18 11.58
CA VAL A 129 8.00 0.32 10.87
C VAL A 129 8.91 -0.42 11.85
N ARG A 130 9.21 -1.68 11.54
CA ARG A 130 10.39 -2.38 12.06
C ARG A 130 11.28 -2.74 10.88
N TRP A 131 12.55 -2.39 10.99
CA TRP A 131 13.58 -2.71 10.02
C TRP A 131 14.55 -3.70 10.65
N LEU A 132 14.91 -4.75 9.92
CA LEU A 132 15.91 -5.73 10.31
C LEU A 132 16.84 -6.00 9.13
N ARG A 133 18.13 -6.01 9.43
CA ARG A 133 19.23 -6.34 8.52
C ARG A 133 20.08 -7.42 9.16
N MET A 134 20.36 -8.48 8.43
CA MET A 134 21.26 -9.55 8.89
C MET A 134 22.26 -9.89 7.80
N VAL A 135 23.53 -10.00 8.17
CA VAL A 135 24.64 -10.27 7.25
C VAL A 135 25.45 -11.46 7.72
N ASN A 136 25.80 -12.33 6.77
CA ASN A 136 26.72 -13.44 6.94
C ASN A 136 27.85 -13.32 5.91
N ASN A 137 29.00 -12.80 6.33
CA ASN A 137 30.21 -12.80 5.53
C ASN A 137 30.96 -14.12 5.74
N THR A 138 30.94 -14.95 4.70
CA THR A 138 31.36 -16.35 4.78
C THR A 138 32.87 -16.54 4.85
N ASN A 139 33.66 -15.54 4.43
CA ASN A 139 35.12 -15.65 4.38
C ASN A 139 35.82 -15.02 5.58
N LEU A 140 35.14 -14.14 6.33
CA LEU A 140 35.70 -13.58 7.56
C LEU A 140 35.72 -14.59 8.70
N PRO A 141 36.80 -14.60 9.53
CA PRO A 141 36.87 -15.45 10.71
C PRO A 141 35.84 -15.00 11.76
N LEU A 142 35.35 -15.93 12.58
CA LEU A 142 34.34 -15.65 13.62
C LEU A 142 34.85 -14.69 14.72
N THR A 143 36.17 -14.54 14.85
CA THR A 143 36.79 -13.54 15.74
C THR A 143 36.61 -12.11 15.23
N ASN A 144 36.24 -11.92 13.96
CA ASN A 144 35.88 -10.63 13.40
C ASN A 144 34.37 -10.38 13.59
N PRO A 145 33.97 -9.31 14.33
CA PRO A 145 32.56 -8.97 14.52
C PRO A 145 31.78 -8.70 13.22
N SER A 146 32.44 -8.27 12.15
CA SER A 146 31.81 -8.05 10.85
C SER A 146 31.49 -9.35 10.12
N SER A 147 31.89 -10.50 10.67
CA SER A 147 31.69 -11.80 10.03
C SER A 147 30.23 -12.26 10.05
N ARG A 148 29.51 -12.04 11.16
CA ARG A 148 28.07 -12.26 11.30
C ARG A 148 27.49 -11.20 12.21
N PHE A 149 26.54 -10.43 11.72
CA PHE A 149 25.88 -9.39 12.50
C PHE A 149 24.42 -9.25 12.15
N SER A 150 23.67 -8.69 13.09
CA SER A 150 22.28 -8.29 12.90
C SER A 150 22.07 -6.90 13.47
N TYR A 151 21.38 -6.06 12.71
CA TYR A 151 20.92 -4.75 13.14
C TYR A 151 19.41 -4.66 12.99
N GLN A 152 18.76 -3.94 13.90
CA GLN A 152 17.33 -3.69 13.85
C GLN A 152 16.99 -2.30 14.37
N GLY A 153 15.81 -1.81 13.99
CA GLY A 153 15.25 -0.59 14.56
C GLY A 153 13.74 -0.56 14.42
N VAL A 154 13.11 0.28 15.23
CA VAL A 154 11.67 0.55 15.17
C VAL A 154 11.49 2.06 15.09
N GLY A 155 10.60 2.51 14.22
CA GLY A 155 10.34 3.93 14.02
C GLY A 155 8.93 4.21 13.52
N VAL A 156 8.59 5.49 13.43
CA VAL A 156 7.37 5.96 12.76
C VAL A 156 7.78 6.69 11.50
N LEU A 157 7.31 6.20 10.36
CA LEU A 157 7.47 6.84 9.07
C LEU A 157 6.29 7.79 8.83
N GLN A 158 6.60 8.94 8.26
CA GLN A 158 5.63 9.90 7.77
C GLN A 158 5.36 9.61 6.30
N ARG A 159 4.11 9.74 5.91
CA ARG A 159 3.73 9.67 4.51
C ARG A 159 4.35 10.86 3.78
N GLY A 160 5.19 10.55 2.81
CA GLY A 160 5.74 11.56 1.89
C GLY A 160 4.75 11.86 0.77
N PRO A 161 5.03 12.88 -0.06
CA PRO A 161 4.37 12.99 -1.36
C PRO A 161 4.51 11.65 -2.11
N ALA A 162 3.47 11.25 -2.86
CA ALA A 162 3.52 10.06 -3.71
C ALA A 162 4.84 10.05 -4.52
N PRO A 163 5.45 8.88 -4.75
CA PRO A 163 6.76 8.82 -5.39
C PRO A 163 6.71 9.60 -6.70
N LEU A 164 7.75 10.39 -6.98
CA LEU A 164 7.83 11.28 -8.15
C LEU A 164 7.65 10.55 -9.51
N ASN A 165 7.67 9.22 -9.51
CA ASN A 165 7.44 8.38 -10.69
C ASN A 165 5.99 7.84 -10.77
N ALA A 166 5.15 8.17 -9.81
CA ALA A 166 3.70 8.23 -9.95
C ALA A 166 3.37 9.71 -10.11
N GLU A 167 3.61 10.23 -11.31
CA GLU A 167 3.03 11.50 -11.72
C GLU A 167 1.53 11.44 -11.43
N ARG A 168 1.09 12.10 -10.36
CA ARG A 168 -0.08 12.96 -10.55
C ARG A 168 0.46 14.01 -11.51
N ALA A 169 0.26 13.77 -12.81
CA ALA A 169 0.64 14.70 -13.86
C ALA A 169 0.31 16.10 -13.34
N LYS A 170 1.31 16.98 -13.28
CA LYS A 170 1.01 18.40 -13.08
C LYS A 170 0.07 18.73 -14.23
N PRO A 171 -1.21 19.06 -13.98
CA PRO A 171 -2.15 19.18 -15.06
C PRO A 171 -1.63 20.25 -16.02
N GLU A 172 -1.37 19.86 -17.26
CA GLU A 172 -0.82 20.75 -18.29
C GLU A 172 -1.91 21.70 -18.78
N THR A 173 -3.17 21.32 -18.56
CA THR A 173 -4.36 22.10 -18.89
C THR A 173 -5.28 22.30 -17.69
N ILE A 174 -6.09 23.36 -17.76
CA ILE A 174 -7.16 23.61 -16.78
C ILE A 174 -8.17 22.46 -16.78
N GLY A 175 -8.43 21.84 -17.95
CA GLY A 175 -9.34 20.71 -18.06
C GLY A 175 -8.89 19.49 -17.25
N GLU A 176 -7.61 19.13 -17.33
CA GLU A 176 -7.04 18.03 -16.55
C GLU A 176 -7.05 18.31 -15.04
N LEU A 177 -6.75 19.55 -14.65
CA LEU A 177 -6.83 19.97 -13.24
C LEU A 177 -8.25 19.82 -12.70
N LEU A 178 -9.23 20.34 -13.44
CA LEU A 178 -10.64 20.26 -13.05
C LEU A 178 -11.14 18.81 -13.02
N SER A 179 -10.69 17.97 -13.96
CA SER A 179 -11.01 16.53 -13.95
C SER A 179 -10.48 15.86 -12.68
N ALA A 180 -9.20 16.07 -12.35
CA ALA A 180 -8.59 15.49 -11.16
C ALA A 180 -9.25 15.97 -9.85
N LEU A 181 -9.61 17.26 -9.76
CA LEU A 181 -10.32 17.81 -8.60
C LEU A 181 -11.76 17.26 -8.49
N CYS A 182 -12.47 17.14 -9.62
CA CYS A 182 -13.78 16.50 -9.65
C CYS A 182 -13.72 15.03 -9.22
N ASP A 183 -12.70 14.29 -9.69
CA ASP A 183 -12.47 12.91 -9.31
C ASP A 183 -12.15 12.77 -7.81
N GLY A 184 -11.49 13.79 -7.24
CA GLY A 184 -11.27 13.95 -5.80
C GLY A 184 -12.49 14.43 -4.99
N GLY A 185 -13.64 14.64 -5.62
CA GLY A 185 -14.89 15.00 -4.95
C GLY A 185 -15.16 16.51 -4.83
N ASP A 186 -14.42 17.37 -5.53
CA ASP A 186 -14.73 18.80 -5.58
C ASP A 186 -15.94 19.05 -6.50
N ALA A 187 -17.09 19.34 -5.87
CA ALA A 187 -18.35 19.59 -6.57
C ALA A 187 -18.26 20.76 -7.57
N LYS A 188 -17.55 21.84 -7.23
CA LYS A 188 -17.42 23.02 -8.10
C LYS A 188 -16.52 22.73 -9.29
N ALA A 189 -15.47 21.92 -9.09
CA ALA A 189 -14.61 21.48 -10.18
C ALA A 189 -15.39 20.62 -11.18
N CYS A 190 -16.22 19.68 -10.71
CA CYS A 190 -17.12 18.89 -11.56
C CYS A 190 -18.05 19.78 -12.39
N HIS A 191 -18.70 20.75 -11.75
CA HIS A 191 -19.61 21.67 -12.44
C HIS A 191 -18.89 22.57 -13.45
N THR A 192 -17.70 23.07 -13.10
CA THR A 192 -16.90 23.93 -13.99
C THR A 192 -16.41 23.16 -15.21
N LEU A 193 -15.96 21.91 -15.03
CA LEU A 193 -15.56 21.05 -16.14
C LEU A 193 -16.74 20.74 -17.06
N ALA A 194 -17.91 20.43 -16.48
CA ALA A 194 -19.11 20.16 -17.26
C ALA A 194 -19.45 21.33 -18.19
N ARG A 195 -19.40 22.57 -17.69
CA ARG A 195 -19.64 23.76 -18.51
C ARG A 195 -18.57 23.97 -19.59
N ALA A 196 -17.32 23.62 -19.30
CA ALA A 196 -16.22 23.80 -20.23
C ALA A 196 -16.33 22.86 -21.45
N ILE A 197 -16.86 21.65 -21.26
CA ILE A 197 -16.95 20.64 -22.32
C ILE A 197 -18.35 20.51 -22.93
N ASP A 198 -19.34 21.27 -22.47
CA ASP A 198 -20.76 21.04 -22.82
C ASP A 198 -21.05 21.10 -24.32
N ASN A 199 -20.36 22.00 -25.04
CA ASN A 199 -20.50 22.13 -26.48
C ASN A 199 -19.80 21.01 -27.25
N ASP A 200 -18.76 20.42 -26.67
CA ASP A 200 -17.92 19.41 -27.31
C ASP A 200 -18.38 17.98 -26.99
N ASP A 201 -18.83 17.74 -25.75
CA ASP A 201 -19.32 16.47 -25.22
C ASP A 201 -20.47 16.69 -24.22
N PRO A 202 -21.70 16.94 -24.71
CA PRO A 202 -22.85 17.23 -23.87
C PRO A 202 -23.27 16.04 -23.00
N THR A 203 -23.01 14.81 -23.45
CA THR A 203 -23.31 13.60 -22.67
C THR A 203 -22.44 13.55 -21.42
N ARG A 204 -21.11 13.69 -21.58
CA ARG A 204 -20.18 13.72 -20.44
C ARG A 204 -20.41 14.93 -19.54
N ALA A 205 -20.78 16.08 -20.11
CA ALA A 205 -21.15 17.27 -19.32
C ALA A 205 -22.38 16.99 -18.43
N GLY A 206 -23.39 16.28 -18.94
CA GLY A 206 -24.55 15.87 -18.15
C GLY A 206 -24.19 14.98 -16.96
N GLU A 207 -23.28 14.02 -17.15
CA GLU A 207 -22.79 13.14 -16.08
C GLU A 207 -22.03 13.91 -15.00
N LEU A 208 -21.15 14.84 -15.40
CA LEU A 208 -20.38 15.67 -14.50
C LEU A 208 -21.27 16.65 -13.70
N ARG A 209 -22.31 17.23 -14.31
CA ARG A 209 -23.31 18.05 -13.59
C ARG A 209 -24.07 17.23 -12.56
N LYS A 210 -24.50 16.02 -12.92
CA LYS A 210 -25.18 15.13 -11.98
C LYS A 210 -24.27 14.82 -10.79
N ARG A 211 -23.01 14.46 -11.05
CA ARG A 211 -22.00 14.22 -10.00
C ARG A 211 -21.79 15.46 -9.12
N ALA A 212 -21.70 16.66 -9.71
CA ALA A 212 -21.57 17.91 -8.96
C ALA A 212 -22.78 18.16 -8.03
N CYS A 213 -23.98 17.90 -8.51
CA CYS A 213 -25.21 17.98 -7.70
C CYS A 213 -25.20 16.96 -6.55
N ASP A 214 -24.82 15.71 -6.83
CA ASP A 214 -24.71 14.65 -5.82
C ASP A 214 -23.63 14.98 -4.76
N LEU A 215 -22.59 15.74 -5.14
CA LEU A 215 -21.55 16.26 -4.25
C LEU A 215 -21.92 17.59 -3.55
N GLY A 216 -23.12 18.13 -3.80
CA GLY A 216 -23.67 19.28 -3.09
C GLY A 216 -23.51 20.64 -3.77
N ASP A 217 -23.07 20.72 -5.03
CA ASP A 217 -23.16 21.98 -5.80
C ASP A 217 -24.60 22.18 -6.29
N ARG A 218 -25.36 22.98 -5.52
CA ARG A 218 -26.75 23.34 -5.82
C ARG A 218 -26.93 23.93 -7.22
N SER A 219 -25.95 24.69 -7.70
CA SER A 219 -25.99 25.31 -9.02
C SER A 219 -26.03 24.27 -10.15
N ALA A 220 -25.43 23.09 -9.92
CA ALA A 220 -25.43 22.01 -10.90
C ALA A 220 -26.74 21.19 -10.88
N CYS A 221 -27.51 21.24 -9.79
CA CYS A 221 -28.79 20.55 -9.68
C CYS A 221 -29.89 21.18 -10.55
N GLU A 222 -29.78 22.49 -10.80
CA GLU A 222 -30.76 23.29 -11.53
C GLU A 222 -30.48 23.38 -13.03
N ALA A 223 -29.29 22.98 -13.47
CA ALA A 223 -28.83 23.05 -14.86
C ALA A 223 -29.25 21.84 -15.73
N ARG A 224 -30.43 21.25 -15.45
CA ARG A 224 -30.97 20.09 -16.18
C ARG A 224 -31.76 20.49 -17.42
#